data_AF-A0A2A4PIH7-F1
#
_entry.id   AF-A0A2A4PIH7-F1
#
_cell.length_a   1.000
_cell.length_b   1.000
_cell.length_c   1.000
_cell.angle_alpha   90.00
_cell.angle_beta   90.00
_cell.angle_gamma   90.00
#
_symmetry.space_group_name_H-M   'P 1'
#
loop_
_entity.id
_entity.type
_entity.pdbx_description
1 polymer ?
#
loop_
_entity_poly.entity_id
_entity_poly.type
_entity_poly.pdbx_seq_one_letter_code
_entity_poly.pdbx_strand_id
1 'polypeptide(L)'
;MGSGIAQVAATAGNNVILYDANKEAQEGAEALIVKMLAKLEEKGKLQESAASICERISYAHDIDEFKSCELIIEAIVENLQIKKNVFEEVESIVSNSCILASNTSSLSIASIAAACKNPGRVIGIHFFNPA
;
A
#
# COMPACT_ATOMS: atom_id res chain seq x y z
N MET A 1 -7.76 4.91 2.37
CA MET A 1 -6.60 4.54 3.19
C MET A 1 -5.33 4.40 2.34
N GLY A 2 -5.34 3.58 1.28
CA GLY A 2 -4.15 3.35 0.44
C GLY A 2 -3.40 4.60 -0.02
N SER A 3 -4.10 5.63 -0.49
CA SER A 3 -3.48 6.91 -0.89
C SER A 3 -2.73 7.64 0.23
N GLY A 4 -3.27 7.64 1.45
CA GLY A 4 -2.61 8.25 2.61
C GLY A 4 -1.38 7.47 3.04
N ILE A 5 -1.49 6.14 3.08
CA ILE A 5 -0.37 5.24 3.37
C ILE A 5 0.76 5.44 2.34
N ALA A 6 0.42 5.49 1.05
CA ALA A 6 1.38 5.74 -0.02
C ALA A 6 2.06 7.11 0.12
N GLN A 7 1.29 8.17 0.42
CA GLN A 7 1.84 9.50 0.64
C GLN A 7 2.81 9.54 1.83
N VAL A 8 2.47 8.91 2.96
CA VAL A 8 3.33 8.85 4.14
C VAL A 8 4.62 8.08 3.83
N ALA A 9 4.52 6.91 3.20
CA ALA A 9 5.68 6.10 2.85
C ALA A 9 6.63 6.83 1.87
N ALA A 10 6.09 7.48 0.84
CA ALA A 10 6.87 8.26 -0.13
C ALA A 10 7.53 9.48 0.51
N THR A 11 6.81 10.18 1.40
CA THR A 11 7.35 11.32 2.17
C THR A 11 8.49 10.90 3.08
N ALA A 12 8.44 9.66 3.58
CA ALA A 12 9.51 9.07 4.39
C ALA A 12 10.72 8.57 3.58
N GLY A 13 10.74 8.77 2.25
CA GLY A 13 11.88 8.41 1.40
C GLY A 13 11.78 7.06 0.69
N ASN A 14 10.64 6.36 0.78
CA ASN A 14 10.49 5.02 0.19
C ASN A 14 9.93 5.11 -1.24
N ASN A 15 10.38 4.21 -2.11
CA ASN A 15 9.71 3.97 -3.38
C ASN A 15 8.42 3.19 -3.13
N VAL A 16 7.32 3.64 -3.71
CA VAL A 16 5.99 3.09 -3.47
C VAL A 16 5.36 2.68 -4.80
N ILE A 17 4.91 1.43 -4.85
CA ILE A 17 4.04 0.95 -5.93
C ILE A 17 2.61 1.00 -5.41
N LEU A 18 1.76 1.83 -6.03
CA LEU A 18 0.34 1.92 -5.72
C LEU A 18 -0.47 1.16 -6.78
N TYR A 19 -1.35 0.28 -6.33
CA TYR A 19 -2.21 -0.52 -7.19
C TYR A 19 -3.66 -0.47 -6.72
N ASP A 20 -4.58 -0.42 -7.68
CA ASP A 20 -6.00 -0.69 -7.48
C ASP A 20 -6.51 -1.44 -8.73
N ALA A 21 -7.38 -2.42 -8.53
CA ALA A 21 -7.99 -3.14 -9.65
C ALA A 21 -8.95 -2.25 -10.45
N ASN A 22 -9.43 -1.14 -9.86
CA ASN A 22 -10.20 -0.11 -10.54
C ASN A 22 -9.29 1.06 -10.96
N LYS A 23 -9.10 1.22 -12.27
CA LYS A 23 -8.28 2.28 -12.86
C LYS A 23 -8.74 3.70 -12.46
N GLU A 24 -10.04 3.95 -12.39
CA GLU A 24 -10.58 5.26 -12.00
C GLU A 24 -10.27 5.56 -10.52
N ALA A 25 -10.30 4.53 -9.67
CA ALA A 25 -9.92 4.66 -8.26
C ALA A 25 -8.43 4.96 -8.10
N GLN A 26 -7.58 4.32 -8.91
CA GLN A 26 -6.13 4.57 -8.93
C GLN A 26 -5.81 6.00 -9.40
N GLU A 27 -6.41 6.46 -10.49
CA GLU A 27 -6.27 7.84 -11.00
C GLU A 27 -6.77 8.87 -9.97
N GLY A 28 -7.88 8.56 -9.29
CA GLY A 28 -8.38 9.37 -8.18
C GLY A 28 -7.41 9.43 -7.00
N ALA A 29 -6.75 8.32 -6.68
CA ALA A 29 -5.74 8.25 -5.63
C ALA A 29 -4.48 9.06 -5.99
N GLU A 30 -4.01 8.99 -7.25
CA GLU A 30 -2.92 9.81 -7.77
C GLU A 30 -3.21 11.30 -7.59
N ALA A 31 -4.35 11.77 -8.10
CA ALA A 31 -4.74 13.18 -7.99
C ALA A 31 -4.85 13.64 -6.53
N LEU A 32 -5.36 12.77 -5.65
CA LEU A 32 -5.46 13.04 -4.21
C LEU A 32 -4.07 13.18 -3.56
N ILE A 33 -3.12 12.28 -3.87
CA ILE A 33 -1.77 12.32 -3.32
C ILE A 33 -1.05 13.61 -3.74
N VAL A 34 -1.09 13.96 -5.03
CA VAL A 34 -0.50 15.20 -5.55
C VAL A 34 -1.05 16.42 -4.81
N LYS A 35 -2.38 16.48 -4.63
CA LYS A 35 -3.04 17.57 -3.90
C LYS A 35 -2.64 17.62 -2.43
N MET A 36 -2.49 16.48 -1.76
CA MET A 36 -2.07 16.42 -0.35
C MET A 36 -0.63 16.92 -0.19
N LEU A 37 0.29 16.47 -1.05
CA LEU A 37 1.69 16.87 -1.01
C LEU A 37 1.87 18.36 -1.32
N ALA A 38 1.19 18.89 -2.35
CA ALA A 38 1.22 20.33 -2.65
C ALA A 38 0.76 21.17 -1.45
N LYS A 39 -0.30 20.76 -0.77
CA LYS A 39 -0.79 21.44 0.45
C LYS A 39 0.20 21.37 1.62
N LEU A 40 0.98 20.30 1.73
CA LEU A 40 2.03 20.18 2.76
C LEU A 40 3.24 21.07 2.41
N GLU A 41 3.59 21.16 1.13
CA GLU A 41 4.64 22.04 0.60
C GLU A 41 4.31 23.51 0.85
N GLU A 42 3.10 23.95 0.50
CA GLU A 42 2.59 25.31 0.77
C GLU A 42 2.68 25.68 2.26
N LYS A 43 2.55 24.69 3.14
CA LYS A 43 2.64 24.86 4.60
C LYS A 43 4.06 24.75 5.15
N GLY A 44 5.07 24.54 4.30
CA GLY A 44 6.46 24.32 4.72
C GLY A 44 6.64 23.07 5.59
N LYS A 45 5.85 22.03 5.35
CA LYS A 45 5.87 20.78 6.15
C LYS A 45 6.66 19.65 5.50
N LEU A 46 7.21 19.86 4.31
CA LEU A 46 8.04 18.89 3.61
C LEU A 46 9.52 19.30 3.69
N GLN A 47 10.39 18.28 3.75
CA GLN A 47 11.85 18.48 3.70
C GLN A 47 12.38 18.59 2.26
N GLU A 48 11.58 18.14 1.30
CA GLU A 48 11.87 18.13 -0.13
C GLU A 48 10.62 18.58 -0.90
N SER A 49 10.75 18.83 -2.20
CA SER A 49 9.62 19.30 -3.00
C SER A 49 8.52 18.25 -3.11
N ALA A 50 7.26 18.70 -3.24
CA ALA A 50 6.15 17.77 -3.48
C ALA A 50 6.38 16.93 -4.75
N ALA A 51 6.96 17.53 -5.79
CA ALA A 51 7.28 16.86 -7.04
C ALA A 51 8.28 15.70 -6.84
N SER A 52 9.36 15.92 -6.08
CA SER A 52 10.35 14.88 -5.77
C SER A 52 9.76 13.69 -5.01
N ILE A 53 8.79 13.95 -4.12
CA ILE A 53 8.09 12.88 -3.41
C ILE A 53 7.18 12.09 -4.36
N CYS A 54 6.46 12.79 -5.25
CA CYS A 54 5.62 12.14 -6.26
C CYS A 54 6.43 11.23 -7.19
N GLU A 55 7.67 11.58 -7.53
CA GLU A 55 8.56 10.74 -8.35
C GLU A 55 8.86 9.37 -7.72
N ARG A 56 8.69 9.21 -6.41
CA ARG A 56 8.84 7.90 -5.73
C ARG A 56 7.61 7.01 -5.84
N ILE A 57 6.49 7.52 -6.36
CA ILE A 57 5.23 6.79 -6.45
C ILE A 57 5.02 6.36 -7.89
N SER A 58 5.03 5.05 -8.11
CA SER A 58 4.65 4.43 -9.39
C SER A 58 3.29 3.77 -9.27
N TYR A 59 2.52 3.79 -10.34
CA TYR A 59 1.18 3.22 -10.42
C TYR A 59 1.23 1.91 -11.22
N ALA A 60 1.08 0.78 -10.55
CA ALA A 60 1.10 -0.53 -11.21
C ALA A 60 -0.23 -0.81 -11.92
N HIS A 61 -0.16 -1.55 -13.01
CA HIS A 61 -1.34 -2.04 -13.74
C HIS A 61 -1.63 -3.51 -13.47
N ASP A 62 -0.63 -4.23 -12.97
CA ASP A 62 -0.78 -5.61 -12.55
C ASP A 62 0.05 -5.91 -11.30
N ILE A 63 -0.38 -6.93 -10.56
CA ILE A 63 0.28 -7.38 -9.34
C ILE A 63 1.67 -7.99 -9.60
N ASP A 64 1.98 -8.43 -10.82
CA ASP A 64 3.32 -8.92 -11.19
C ASP A 64 4.41 -7.86 -10.99
N GLU A 65 4.03 -6.58 -10.95
CA GLU A 65 4.96 -5.47 -10.69
C GLU A 65 5.43 -5.43 -9.22
N PHE A 66 4.83 -6.22 -8.33
CA PHE A 66 5.22 -6.29 -6.92
C PHE A 66 6.48 -7.13 -6.65
N LYS A 67 7.07 -7.76 -7.68
CA LYS A 67 8.22 -8.68 -7.54
C LYS A 67 9.41 -8.07 -6.77
N SER A 68 9.61 -6.76 -6.88
CA SER A 68 10.68 -6.02 -6.20
C SER A 68 10.31 -5.49 -4.81
N CYS A 69 9.05 -5.62 -4.38
CA CYS A 69 8.59 -5.10 -3.09
C CYS A 69 9.16 -5.91 -1.92
N GLU A 70 9.64 -5.20 -0.90
CA GLU A 70 10.10 -5.78 0.36
C GLU A 70 9.00 -5.78 1.45
N LEU A 71 7.99 -4.92 1.27
CA LEU A 71 6.82 -4.81 2.12
C LEU A 71 5.58 -4.55 1.24
N ILE A 72 4.52 -5.32 1.47
CA ILE A 72 3.18 -5.08 0.91
C ILE A 72 2.27 -4.63 2.04
N ILE A 73 1.48 -3.57 1.81
CA ILE A 73 0.43 -3.11 2.72
C ILE A 73 -0.91 -3.20 2.00
N GLU A 74 -1.72 -4.17 2.38
CA GLU A 74 -3.06 -4.39 1.84
C GLU A 74 -4.07 -3.46 2.54
N ALA A 75 -4.78 -2.64 1.76
CA ALA A 75 -5.79 -1.69 2.24
C ALA A 75 -7.06 -1.66 1.37
N ILE A 76 -7.56 -2.85 1.01
CA ILE A 76 -8.76 -3.11 0.22
C ILE A 76 -10.00 -3.25 1.09
N VAL A 77 -11.15 -3.51 0.46
CA VAL A 77 -12.44 -3.79 1.10
C VAL A 77 -12.33 -4.79 2.26
N GLU A 78 -13.08 -4.53 3.33
CA GLU A 78 -13.05 -5.30 4.57
C GLU A 78 -13.84 -6.62 4.43
N ASN A 79 -13.32 -7.54 3.61
CA ASN A 79 -13.89 -8.84 3.34
C ASN A 79 -12.80 -9.93 3.45
N LEU A 80 -13.01 -10.91 4.33
CA LEU A 80 -12.01 -11.94 4.61
C LEU A 80 -11.65 -12.79 3.38
N GLN A 81 -12.62 -13.17 2.57
CA GLN A 81 -12.35 -14.03 1.40
C GLN A 81 -11.56 -13.26 0.33
N ILE A 82 -11.92 -11.99 0.09
CA ILE A 82 -11.18 -11.14 -0.86
C ILE A 82 -9.74 -10.95 -0.38
N LYS A 83 -9.54 -10.63 0.90
CA LYS A 83 -8.17 -10.48 1.44
C LYS A 83 -7.38 -11.77 1.36
N LYS A 84 -7.96 -12.93 1.69
CA LYS A 84 -7.29 -14.23 1.54
C LYS A 84 -6.81 -14.46 0.10
N ASN A 85 -7.67 -14.22 -0.88
CA ASN A 85 -7.31 -14.39 -2.28
C ASN A 85 -6.14 -13.47 -2.68
N VAL A 86 -6.20 -12.19 -2.30
CA VAL A 86 -5.11 -11.24 -2.59
C VAL A 86 -3.80 -11.66 -1.91
N PHE A 87 -3.83 -12.11 -0.66
CA PHE A 87 -2.63 -12.53 0.06
C PHE A 87 -2.00 -13.80 -0.55
N GLU A 88 -2.81 -14.76 -0.99
CA GLU A 88 -2.33 -15.95 -1.71
C GLU A 88 -1.67 -15.58 -3.04
N GLU A 89 -2.32 -14.69 -3.79
CA GLU A 89 -1.87 -14.24 -5.11
C GLU A 89 -0.56 -13.44 -5.00
N VAL A 90 -0.51 -12.44 -4.13
CA VAL A 90 0.68 -11.62 -3.88
C VAL A 90 1.84 -12.47 -3.35
N GLU A 91 1.58 -13.41 -2.45
CA GLU A 91 2.63 -14.31 -1.95
C GLU A 91 3.30 -15.11 -3.08
N SER A 92 2.55 -15.49 -4.11
CA SER A 92 3.10 -16.25 -5.24
C SER A 92 4.06 -15.43 -6.13
N ILE A 93 4.03 -14.10 -6.00
CA ILE A 93 4.76 -13.15 -6.84
C ILE A 93 5.97 -12.58 -6.12
N VAL A 94 5.81 -12.18 -4.85
CA VAL A 94 6.86 -11.50 -4.10
C VAL A 94 7.92 -12.46 -3.58
N SER A 95 9.10 -11.93 -3.25
CA SER A 95 10.16 -12.72 -2.63
C SER A 95 9.71 -13.36 -1.31
N ASN A 96 10.33 -14.49 -0.93
CA ASN A 96 10.05 -15.17 0.35
C ASN A 96 10.38 -14.31 1.59
N SER A 97 11.22 -13.29 1.44
CA SER A 97 11.58 -12.32 2.49
C SER A 97 10.65 -11.11 2.55
N CYS A 98 9.77 -10.91 1.56
CA CYS A 98 8.80 -9.81 1.56
C CYS A 98 7.81 -9.97 2.73
N ILE A 99 7.57 -8.88 3.46
CA ILE A 99 6.57 -8.85 4.53
C ILE A 99 5.20 -8.52 3.93
N LEU A 100 4.17 -9.24 4.37
CA LEU A 100 2.80 -9.02 3.92
C LEU A 100 1.97 -8.45 5.08
N ALA A 101 1.57 -7.19 4.99
CA ALA A 101 0.82 -6.51 6.02
C ALA A 101 -0.63 -6.25 5.60
N SER A 102 -1.58 -6.42 6.50
CA SER A 102 -2.95 -5.93 6.31
C SER A 102 -3.22 -4.71 7.18
N ASN A 103 -3.88 -3.71 6.60
CA ASN A 103 -4.43 -2.55 7.30
C ASN A 103 -5.83 -2.82 7.91
N THR A 104 -6.32 -4.07 7.91
CA THR A 104 -7.63 -4.40 8.46
C THR A 104 -7.82 -3.88 9.90
N SER A 105 -9.03 -3.40 10.19
CA SER A 105 -9.41 -2.92 11.53
C SER A 105 -10.15 -3.98 12.34
N SER A 106 -10.71 -5.00 11.68
CA SER A 106 -11.70 -5.88 12.28
C SER A 106 -11.44 -7.38 12.06
N LEU A 107 -10.66 -7.74 11.04
CA LEU A 107 -10.39 -9.13 10.71
C LEU A 107 -9.16 -9.63 11.46
N SER A 108 -9.19 -10.91 11.86
CA SER A 108 -8.04 -11.56 12.45
C SER A 108 -6.92 -11.70 11.43
N ILE A 109 -5.73 -11.19 11.75
CA ILE A 109 -4.52 -11.38 10.94
C ILE A 109 -4.22 -12.86 10.76
N ALA A 110 -4.41 -13.69 11.79
CA ALA A 110 -4.22 -15.13 11.68
C ALA A 110 -5.20 -15.76 10.67
N SER A 111 -6.44 -15.26 10.59
CA SER A 111 -7.40 -15.73 9.59
C SER A 111 -7.02 -15.35 8.17
N ILE A 112 -6.43 -14.18 7.95
CA ILE A 112 -5.90 -13.77 6.63
C ILE A 112 -4.67 -14.61 6.28
N ALA A 113 -3.71 -14.71 7.21
CA ALA A 113 -2.46 -15.44 7.05
C ALA A 113 -2.64 -16.93 6.75
N ALA A 114 -3.78 -17.52 7.15
CA ALA A 114 -4.10 -18.92 6.86
C ALA A 114 -4.24 -19.27 5.36
N ALA A 115 -4.33 -18.26 4.48
CA ALA A 115 -4.26 -18.47 3.02
C ALA A 115 -2.81 -18.57 2.50
N CYS A 116 -1.82 -18.14 3.28
CA CYS A 116 -0.43 -18.14 2.87
C CYS A 116 0.29 -19.44 3.25
N LYS A 117 1.21 -19.88 2.38
CA LYS A 117 2.21 -20.93 2.58
C LYS A 117 3.23 -20.55 3.67
N ASN A 118 3.62 -19.28 3.77
CA ASN A 118 4.51 -18.79 4.82
C ASN A 118 3.82 -17.74 5.70
N PRO A 119 2.93 -18.15 6.63
CA PRO A 119 2.16 -17.23 7.46
C PRO A 119 3.02 -16.42 8.45
N GLY A 120 4.25 -16.85 8.73
CA GLY A 120 5.14 -16.18 9.70
C GLY A 120 5.60 -14.78 9.30
N ARG A 121 5.43 -14.40 8.02
CA ARG A 121 5.74 -13.06 7.49
C ARG A 121 4.50 -12.18 7.30
N VAL A 122 3.32 -12.67 7.70
CA VAL A 122 2.07 -11.92 7.62
C VAL A 122 1.84 -11.17 8.93
N ILE A 123 1.69 -9.85 8.85
CA ILE A 123 1.52 -8.98 10.01
C ILE A 123 0.32 -8.04 9.86
N GLY A 124 -0.06 -7.38 10.96
CA GLY A 124 -0.99 -6.25 10.92
C GLY A 124 -0.23 -4.93 11.00
N ILE A 125 -0.51 -4.00 10.10
CA ILE A 125 -0.08 -2.59 10.21
C ILE A 125 -1.33 -1.74 10.07
N HIS A 126 -1.92 -1.38 11.21
CA HIS A 126 -3.20 -0.66 11.24
C HIS A 126 -2.99 0.84 11.36
N PHE A 127 -3.29 1.57 10.28
CA PHE A 127 -3.30 3.03 10.23
C PHE A 127 -4.66 3.58 10.68
N PHE A 128 -4.64 4.75 11.31
CA PHE A 128 -5.84 5.51 11.65
C PHE A 128 -6.11 6.55 10.57
N ASN A 129 -7.39 6.90 10.34
CA ASN A 129 -7.75 7.93 9.35
C ASN A 129 -7.78 9.32 10.01
N PRO A 130 -7.14 10.37 9.44
CA PRO A 130 -6.24 10.34 8.29
C PRO A 130 -4.90 9.67 8.61
N ALA A 131 -4.44 8.84 7.67
CA ALA A 131 -3.16 8.12 7.74
C ALA A 131 -1.97 9.08 7.69
#